data_AF-A0A1T5FGX7-F1
#
_entry.id   AF-A0A1T5FGX7-F1
#
_cell.length_a   1.000
_cell.length_b   1.000
_cell.length_c   1.000
_cell.angle_alpha   90.00
_cell.angle_beta   90.00
_cell.angle_gamma   90.00
#
_symmetry.space_group_name_H-M   'P 1'
#
loop_
_entity.id
_entity.type
_entity.pdbx_description
1 polymer ?
#
loop_
_entity_poly.entity_id
_entity_poly.type
_entity_poly.pdbx_seq_one_letter_code
_entity_poly.pdbx_strand_id
1 'polypeptide(L)'
;MGCVMKQTGKNSKTAIQINQEPDRCSGCGACRDICPVSAIKMEENEKGFLYPKVNVDMCVYCGKCKDTCPLNRTTSGTEPIFYAVRIKDIEKRMKSQSGGAFTILAENILSEDGVVYGAAVSEKLKVQYLRVTDVQELEKLKGSKYVQADLGNTYTEIEKDLKAGRTVLFSGTPCGVDGLLSYLDSKKIDQNKLLTCDLICHGVPSPLVYRKYLDYIRKTNGEPTTFVFRDKKNWGWRQQAESYVIDGKLYSSQVYTSIFSSNLALRESCYKCRYATVIRRSDITIGDYWGVEKLLPEMEKDDTGISLVMIRSEKAVNYLLKNEEQIEIWESEKSKSFQWNLAFPTLKPRETELFWNNEQKQDIRFLIRNYVYSQMRKQLESDRITVIHDGKEEVVQFLLNNEIRKVIIFGRVGKETETVWESIRDSEVQVIGFVDIFEEYPEATKVFDLSIVSFEEAKSQILKGDAIAFLTDETNMVDIQRKLYRNKIPFKKMIPISFVLQGGI
;
A
#
# COMPACT_ATOMS: atom_id res chain seq x y z
N MET A 1 2.47 -24.19 21.57
CA MET A 1 1.29 -24.99 21.93
C MET A 1 0.80 -24.55 23.31
N GLY A 2 -0.29 -23.79 23.39
CA GLY A 2 -0.95 -23.49 24.67
C GLY A 2 -2.10 -24.47 24.89
N CYS A 3 -1.78 -25.69 25.32
CA CYS A 3 -2.78 -26.70 25.65
C CYS A 3 -3.44 -26.31 26.98
N VAL A 4 -4.68 -25.80 26.96
CA VAL A 4 -5.45 -25.69 28.21
C VAL A 4 -6.01 -27.06 28.53
N MET A 5 -5.20 -27.91 29.16
CA MET A 5 -5.68 -29.11 29.84
C MET A 5 -6.20 -28.69 31.22
N LYS A 6 -7.52 -28.77 31.43
CA LYS A 6 -8.06 -29.09 32.76
C LYS A 6 -8.48 -30.55 32.73
N GLN A 7 -7.61 -31.42 33.24
CA GLN A 7 -8.05 -32.75 33.67
C GLN A 7 -8.73 -32.60 35.03
N THR A 8 -10.00 -32.97 35.12
CA THR A 8 -10.63 -33.51 36.34
C THR A 8 -11.93 -34.23 35.93
N GLY A 9 -11.94 -35.56 36.05
CA GLY A 9 -13.15 -36.38 36.21
C GLY A 9 -14.01 -36.70 34.97
N LYS A 10 -14.01 -37.98 34.57
CA LYS A 10 -15.06 -38.75 33.84
C LYS A 10 -16.04 -37.95 32.95
N ASN A 11 -15.51 -37.29 31.92
CA ASN A 11 -16.13 -36.99 30.63
C ASN A 11 -15.10 -36.18 29.85
N SER A 12 -14.23 -36.84 29.09
CA SER A 12 -13.20 -36.17 28.29
C SER A 12 -13.87 -35.38 27.16
N LYS A 13 -14.27 -34.13 27.44
CA LYS A 13 -14.65 -33.14 26.44
C LYS A 13 -13.40 -32.92 25.58
N THR A 14 -13.37 -33.51 24.39
CA THR A 14 -12.30 -33.30 23.42
C THR A 14 -12.23 -31.80 23.12
N ALA A 15 -11.12 -31.17 23.47
CA ALA A 15 -10.90 -29.76 23.25
C ALA A 15 -11.05 -29.44 21.75
N ILE A 16 -11.99 -28.57 21.40
CA ILE A 16 -12.18 -28.13 20.03
C ILE A 16 -11.10 -27.09 19.73
N GLN A 17 -10.10 -27.49 18.94
CA GLN A 17 -9.00 -26.63 18.56
C GLN A 17 -9.47 -25.61 17.51
N ILE A 18 -9.68 -24.37 17.96
CA ILE A 18 -9.83 -23.22 17.04
C ILE A 18 -8.47 -22.89 16.44
N ASN A 19 -8.45 -22.49 15.17
CA ASN A 19 -7.19 -22.14 14.52
C ASN A 19 -6.65 -20.83 15.08
N GLN A 20 -5.71 -20.95 16.01
CA GLN A 20 -4.93 -19.85 16.60
C GLN A 20 -3.48 -19.84 16.10
N GLU A 21 -3.14 -20.73 15.16
CA GLU A 21 -1.77 -20.83 14.65
C GLU A 21 -1.43 -19.54 13.91
N PRO A 22 -0.39 -18.77 14.36
CA PRO A 22 -0.12 -17.45 13.80
C PRO A 22 0.11 -17.46 12.29
N ASP A 23 0.73 -18.53 11.77
CA ASP A 23 1.07 -18.73 10.37
C ASP A 23 -0.08 -19.25 9.50
N ARG A 24 -1.26 -19.49 10.10
CA ARG A 24 -2.48 -19.88 9.37
C ARG A 24 -3.59 -18.87 9.54
N CYS A 25 -3.87 -18.43 10.77
CA CYS A 25 -5.04 -17.62 11.07
C CYS A 25 -4.92 -16.20 10.48
N SER A 26 -5.85 -15.86 9.59
CA SER A 26 -5.95 -14.56 8.92
C SER A 26 -6.61 -13.47 9.78
N GLY A 27 -7.21 -13.84 10.92
CA GLY A 27 -7.91 -12.90 11.80
C GLY A 27 -9.26 -12.41 11.25
N CYS A 28 -9.93 -13.17 10.38
CA CYS A 28 -11.22 -12.76 9.76
C CYS A 28 -12.42 -12.68 10.73
N GLY A 29 -12.34 -13.20 11.94
CA GLY A 29 -13.42 -13.07 12.93
C GLY A 29 -14.65 -13.98 12.72
N ALA A 30 -14.75 -14.77 11.64
CA ALA A 30 -15.90 -15.66 11.40
C ALA A 30 -16.20 -16.60 12.58
N CYS A 31 -15.16 -17.09 13.25
CA CYS A 31 -15.27 -17.93 14.44
C CYS A 31 -15.90 -17.21 15.65
N ARG A 32 -15.64 -15.91 15.81
CA ARG A 32 -16.29 -15.06 16.83
C ARG A 32 -17.77 -14.91 16.51
N ASP A 33 -18.08 -14.53 15.27
CA ASP A 33 -19.45 -14.17 14.87
C ASP A 33 -20.39 -15.39 14.80
N ILE A 34 -19.87 -16.58 14.49
CA ILE A 34 -20.68 -17.82 14.50
C ILE A 34 -21.00 -18.32 15.92
N CYS A 35 -20.27 -17.85 16.94
CA CYS A 35 -20.34 -18.39 18.30
C CYS A 35 -21.70 -18.07 18.94
N PRO A 36 -22.56 -19.08 19.24
CA PRO A 36 -23.91 -18.82 19.72
C PRO A 36 -23.98 -18.28 21.16
N VAL A 37 -22.89 -18.41 21.90
CA VAL A 37 -22.77 -18.01 23.32
C VAL A 37 -21.71 -16.91 23.50
N SER A 38 -21.24 -16.31 22.41
CA SER A 38 -20.23 -15.23 22.42
C SER A 38 -18.98 -15.54 23.28
N ALA A 39 -18.58 -16.82 23.33
CA ALA A 39 -17.43 -17.28 24.11
C ALA A 39 -16.09 -16.93 23.46
N ILE A 40 -16.06 -16.30 22.28
CA ILE A 40 -14.84 -16.00 21.54
C ILE A 40 -14.71 -14.48 21.43
N LYS A 41 -13.54 -13.94 21.74
CA LYS A 41 -13.17 -12.53 21.50
C LYS A 41 -11.97 -12.47 20.57
N MET A 42 -11.86 -11.40 19.78
CA MET A 42 -10.65 -11.13 19.01
C MET A 42 -9.74 -10.25 19.87
N GLU A 43 -8.56 -10.75 20.22
CA GLU A 43 -7.57 -10.05 21.05
C GLU A 43 -6.25 -9.90 20.30
N GLU A 44 -5.54 -8.80 20.54
CA GLU A 44 -4.23 -8.59 19.94
C GLU A 44 -3.17 -9.51 20.55
N ASN A 45 -2.31 -10.06 19.71
CA ASN A 45 -1.08 -10.70 20.17
C ASN A 45 0.02 -9.66 20.41
N GLU A 46 1.22 -10.13 20.76
CA GLU A 46 2.43 -9.30 20.98
C GLU A 46 2.85 -8.46 19.77
N LYS A 47 2.40 -8.81 18.56
CA LYS A 47 2.65 -8.08 17.31
C LYS A 47 1.46 -7.16 16.94
N GLY A 48 0.45 -7.02 17.79
CA GLY A 48 -0.74 -6.21 17.55
C GLY A 48 -1.78 -6.82 16.59
N PHE A 49 -1.60 -8.07 16.17
CA PHE A 49 -2.53 -8.75 15.28
C PHE A 49 -3.67 -9.38 16.06
N LEU A 50 -4.91 -9.23 15.57
CA LEU A 50 -6.07 -9.85 16.20
C LEU A 50 -6.13 -11.36 15.96
N TYR A 51 -6.31 -12.13 17.04
CA TYR A 51 -6.51 -13.58 17.04
C TYR A 51 -7.69 -13.97 17.95
N PRO A 52 -8.40 -15.07 17.66
CA PRO A 52 -9.52 -15.50 18.48
C PRO A 52 -9.04 -16.09 19.81
N LYS A 53 -9.58 -15.62 20.93
CA LYS A 53 -9.40 -16.18 22.27
C LYS A 53 -10.72 -16.70 22.81
N VAL A 54 -10.71 -17.94 23.29
CA VAL A 54 -11.91 -18.63 23.78
C VAL A 54 -11.99 -18.52 25.29
N ASN A 55 -13.12 -18.04 25.81
CA ASN A 55 -13.50 -18.24 27.20
C ASN A 55 -14.07 -19.65 27.37
N VAL A 56 -13.29 -20.53 28.01
CA VAL A 56 -13.64 -21.95 28.20
C VAL A 56 -14.85 -22.14 29.11
N ASP A 57 -15.09 -21.23 30.05
CA ASP A 57 -16.20 -21.33 31.00
C ASP A 57 -17.54 -21.00 30.34
N MET A 58 -17.52 -20.18 29.28
CA MET A 58 -18.71 -19.88 28.46
C MET A 58 -18.90 -20.88 27.31
N CYS A 59 -17.86 -21.64 26.94
CA CYS A 59 -17.88 -22.47 25.75
C CYS A 59 -18.77 -23.71 25.93
N VAL A 60 -19.74 -23.88 25.03
CA VAL A 60 -20.62 -25.06 24.99
C VAL A 60 -20.09 -26.19 24.09
N TYR A 61 -18.86 -26.09 23.60
CA TYR A 61 -18.19 -27.11 22.78
C TYR A 61 -18.99 -27.57 21.54
N CYS A 62 -19.67 -26.64 20.86
CA CYS A 62 -20.56 -26.97 19.73
C CYS A 62 -19.88 -27.16 18.37
N GLY A 63 -18.56 -26.97 18.24
CA GLY A 63 -17.82 -27.18 16.97
C GLY A 63 -17.94 -26.09 15.91
N LYS A 64 -18.98 -25.24 15.95
CA LYS A 64 -19.28 -24.25 14.89
C LYS A 64 -18.11 -23.33 14.50
N CYS A 65 -17.28 -22.91 15.47
CA CYS A 65 -16.12 -22.06 15.21
C CYS A 65 -15.04 -22.73 14.35
N LYS A 66 -14.93 -24.06 14.41
CA LYS A 66 -14.06 -24.87 13.56
C LYS A 66 -14.67 -25.03 12.17
N ASP A 67 -15.96 -25.36 12.10
CA ASP A 67 -16.64 -25.67 10.83
C ASP A 67 -16.81 -24.43 9.94
N THR A 68 -16.99 -23.26 10.55
CA THR A 68 -17.07 -21.98 9.82
C THR A 68 -15.70 -21.47 9.35
N CYS A 69 -14.59 -22.01 9.84
CA CYS A 69 -13.27 -21.45 9.56
C CYS A 69 -12.92 -21.70 8.08
N PRO A 70 -12.70 -20.65 7.27
CA PRO A 70 -12.38 -20.82 5.85
C PRO A 70 -11.08 -21.62 5.63
N LEU A 71 -10.18 -21.62 6.61
CA LEU A 71 -8.89 -22.32 6.56
C LEU A 71 -9.02 -23.84 6.65
N ASN A 72 -10.19 -24.36 7.03
CA ASN A 72 -10.46 -25.80 7.09
C ASN A 72 -11.08 -26.34 5.80
N ARG A 73 -11.33 -25.48 4.81
CA ARG A 73 -11.86 -25.84 3.50
C ARG A 73 -10.76 -25.74 2.45
N THR A 74 -10.86 -26.46 1.33
CA THR A 74 -9.97 -26.24 0.18
C THR A 74 -10.35 -24.93 -0.51
N THR A 75 -9.36 -24.21 -1.06
CA THR A 75 -9.65 -22.97 -1.77
C THR A 75 -10.39 -23.37 -3.04
N SER A 76 -11.60 -22.88 -3.21
CA SER A 76 -12.42 -23.12 -4.38
C SER A 76 -12.74 -21.81 -5.07
N GLY A 77 -13.12 -21.87 -6.34
CA GLY A 77 -13.43 -20.71 -7.14
C GLY A 77 -13.48 -21.05 -8.62
N THR A 78 -13.86 -20.06 -9.41
CA THR A 78 -13.84 -20.12 -10.87
C THR A 78 -12.65 -19.34 -11.41
N GLU A 79 -12.18 -19.73 -12.60
CA GLU A 79 -11.20 -18.90 -13.33
C GLU A 79 -11.90 -17.58 -13.70
N PRO A 80 -11.30 -16.42 -13.39
CA PRO A 80 -11.92 -15.14 -13.68
C PRO A 80 -11.73 -14.73 -15.15
N ILE A 81 -12.59 -13.83 -15.59
CA ILE A 81 -12.37 -13.04 -16.81
C ILE A 81 -11.69 -11.72 -16.41
N PHE A 82 -10.74 -11.25 -17.23
CA PHE A 82 -9.85 -10.14 -16.90
C PHE A 82 -10.21 -8.89 -17.73
N TYR A 83 -10.25 -7.74 -17.05
CA TYR A 83 -10.48 -6.44 -17.67
C TYR A 83 -9.55 -5.38 -17.10
N ALA A 84 -9.16 -4.42 -17.93
CA ALA A 84 -8.66 -3.12 -17.50
C ALA A 84 -9.85 -2.16 -17.40
N VAL A 85 -9.99 -1.44 -16.28
CA VAL A 85 -11.10 -0.50 -16.06
C VAL A 85 -10.60 0.81 -15.47
N ARG A 86 -11.07 1.94 -16.02
CA ARG A 86 -10.91 3.26 -15.39
C ARG A 86 -12.15 4.14 -15.58
N ILE A 87 -12.42 5.00 -14.59
CA ILE A 87 -13.49 6.02 -14.65
C ILE A 87 -13.08 7.12 -15.63
N LYS A 88 -13.96 7.54 -16.54
CA LYS A 88 -13.67 8.62 -17.52
C LYS A 88 -13.43 9.97 -16.85
N ASP A 89 -14.23 10.31 -15.84
CA ASP A 89 -14.06 11.52 -15.02
C ASP A 89 -12.73 11.46 -14.26
N ILE A 90 -11.82 12.36 -14.61
CA ILE A 90 -10.46 12.42 -14.07
C ILE A 90 -10.44 12.82 -12.59
N GLU A 91 -11.30 13.73 -12.16
CA GLU A 91 -11.35 14.19 -10.76
C GLU A 91 -11.83 13.05 -9.85
N LYS A 92 -12.86 12.33 -10.29
CA LYS A 92 -13.38 11.15 -9.61
C LYS A 92 -12.36 10.00 -9.61
N ARG A 93 -11.63 9.81 -10.72
CA ARG A 93 -10.53 8.84 -10.81
C ARG A 93 -9.38 9.19 -9.85
N MET A 94 -9.03 10.47 -9.70
CA MET A 94 -7.96 10.91 -8.79
C MET A 94 -8.31 10.78 -7.30
N LYS A 95 -9.60 10.79 -6.95
CA LYS A 95 -10.08 10.42 -5.59
C LYS A 95 -10.10 8.90 -5.36
N SER A 96 -9.96 8.10 -6.42
CA SER A 96 -9.85 6.66 -6.34
C SER A 96 -8.40 6.21 -6.29
N GLN A 97 -8.14 5.08 -5.65
CA GLN A 97 -6.78 4.60 -5.46
C GLN A 97 -6.08 4.15 -6.75
N SER A 98 -6.87 3.70 -7.73
CA SER A 98 -6.43 3.22 -9.04
C SER A 98 -7.39 3.78 -10.11
N GLY A 99 -7.79 2.98 -11.11
CA GLY A 99 -8.79 3.38 -12.12
C GLY A 99 -10.21 3.60 -11.58
N GLY A 100 -10.53 3.18 -10.35
CA GLY A 100 -11.82 3.50 -9.71
C GLY A 100 -12.90 2.42 -9.77
N ALA A 101 -12.54 1.16 -10.04
CA ALA A 101 -13.50 0.05 -10.08
C ALA A 101 -14.35 -0.07 -8.79
N PHE A 102 -13.74 0.04 -7.60
CA PHE A 102 -14.48 0.04 -6.33
C PHE A 102 -15.54 1.14 -6.26
N THR A 103 -15.19 2.35 -6.68
CA THR A 103 -16.07 3.52 -6.63
C THR A 103 -17.33 3.27 -7.46
N ILE A 104 -17.17 2.76 -8.69
CA ILE A 104 -18.30 2.46 -9.58
C ILE A 104 -19.18 1.35 -9.00
N LEU A 105 -18.60 0.25 -8.53
CA LEU A 105 -19.38 -0.83 -7.91
C LEU A 105 -20.18 -0.32 -6.70
N ALA A 106 -19.58 0.48 -5.85
CA ALA A 106 -20.22 1.00 -4.65
C ALA A 106 -21.34 1.99 -4.97
N GLU A 107 -21.14 2.93 -5.89
CA GLU A 107 -22.18 3.86 -6.32
C GLU A 107 -23.36 3.14 -6.98
N ASN A 108 -23.08 2.13 -7.80
CA ASN A 108 -24.11 1.33 -8.47
C ASN A 108 -24.99 0.56 -7.48
N ILE A 109 -24.41 0.12 -6.35
CA ILE A 109 -25.13 -0.50 -5.24
C ILE A 109 -25.92 0.54 -4.44
N LEU A 110 -25.32 1.67 -4.09
CA LEU A 110 -25.97 2.73 -3.30
C LEU A 110 -27.13 3.41 -4.05
N SER A 111 -27.05 3.52 -5.39
CA SER A 111 -28.14 4.05 -6.23
C SER A 111 -29.42 3.23 -6.20
N GLU A 112 -29.39 2.00 -5.68
CA GLU A 112 -30.56 1.12 -5.50
C GLU A 112 -30.97 0.99 -4.02
N ASP A 113 -30.64 1.97 -3.19
CA ASP A 113 -30.81 1.88 -1.73
C ASP A 113 -30.11 0.62 -1.16
N GLY A 114 -28.95 0.28 -1.74
CA GLY A 114 -28.08 -0.79 -1.25
C GLY A 114 -27.26 -0.38 -0.03
N VAL A 115 -26.34 -1.24 0.37
CA VAL A 115 -25.43 -1.02 1.50
C VAL A 115 -24.02 -1.41 1.10
N VAL A 116 -23.03 -0.58 1.43
CA VAL A 116 -21.62 -0.85 1.15
C VAL A 116 -20.85 -0.99 2.46
N TYR A 117 -20.08 -2.07 2.56
CA TYR A 117 -19.17 -2.33 3.66
C TYR A 117 -17.73 -2.30 3.14
N GLY A 118 -16.87 -1.53 3.80
CA GLY A 118 -15.46 -1.45 3.44
C GLY A 118 -14.60 -0.89 4.57
N ALA A 119 -13.29 -0.94 4.41
CA ALA A 119 -12.35 -0.41 5.39
C ALA A 119 -12.28 1.12 5.35
N ALA A 120 -12.42 1.74 6.52
CA ALA A 120 -12.33 3.18 6.73
C ALA A 120 -11.29 3.52 7.81
N VAL A 121 -10.75 4.73 7.75
CA VAL A 121 -9.97 5.31 8.85
C VAL A 121 -10.95 6.06 9.76
N SER A 122 -11.06 5.65 11.01
CA SER A 122 -11.88 6.32 12.02
C SER A 122 -11.31 7.68 12.43
N GLU A 123 -12.10 8.48 13.15
CA GLU A 123 -11.64 9.76 13.73
C GLU A 123 -10.42 9.60 14.64
N LYS A 124 -10.27 8.43 15.29
CA LYS A 124 -9.11 8.10 16.13
C LYS A 124 -7.96 7.46 15.34
N LEU A 125 -7.99 7.59 14.01
CA LEU A 125 -7.05 7.00 13.05
C LEU A 125 -6.92 5.48 13.11
N LYS A 126 -7.82 4.76 13.79
CA LYS A 126 -7.90 3.30 13.70
C LYS A 126 -8.55 2.89 12.38
N VAL A 127 -8.08 1.80 11.78
CA VAL A 127 -8.70 1.24 10.58
C VAL A 127 -9.71 0.17 10.97
N GLN A 128 -10.96 0.35 10.54
CA GLN A 128 -12.08 -0.52 10.86
C GLN A 128 -13.05 -0.60 9.68
N TYR A 129 -13.88 -1.63 9.63
CA TYR A 129 -14.97 -1.70 8.66
C TYR A 129 -16.10 -0.75 9.04
N LEU A 130 -16.67 -0.11 8.03
CA LEU A 130 -17.80 0.80 8.16
C LEU A 130 -18.90 0.36 7.20
N ARG A 131 -20.14 0.41 7.69
CA ARG A 131 -21.37 0.28 6.91
C ARG A 131 -21.78 1.66 6.38
N VAL A 132 -21.99 1.77 5.07
CA VAL A 132 -22.39 3.01 4.38
C VAL A 132 -23.68 2.77 3.59
N THR A 133 -24.63 3.69 3.71
CA THR A 133 -25.89 3.71 2.93
C THR A 133 -26.10 4.99 2.13
N ASP A 134 -25.18 5.95 2.24
CA ASP A 134 -25.21 7.22 1.52
C ASP A 134 -23.94 7.36 0.67
N VAL A 135 -24.11 7.76 -0.59
CA VAL A 135 -23.01 8.04 -1.52
C VAL A 135 -22.04 9.09 -1.00
N GLN A 136 -22.51 10.05 -0.20
CA GLN A 136 -21.65 11.08 0.40
C GLN A 136 -20.65 10.49 1.41
N GLU A 137 -21.00 9.37 2.05
CA GLU A 137 -20.11 8.70 3.00
C GLU A 137 -19.12 7.75 2.32
N LEU A 138 -19.27 7.48 1.01
CA LEU A 138 -18.42 6.55 0.27
C LEU A 138 -16.94 6.98 0.29
N GLU A 139 -16.66 8.28 0.38
CA GLU A 139 -15.29 8.80 0.45
C GLU A 139 -14.51 8.21 1.63
N LYS A 140 -15.18 7.87 2.74
CA LYS A 140 -14.56 7.22 3.91
C LYS A 140 -13.97 5.85 3.57
N LEU A 141 -14.55 5.15 2.58
CA LEU A 141 -14.17 3.81 2.17
C LEU A 141 -13.08 3.80 1.08
N LYS A 142 -12.92 4.90 0.33
CA LYS A 142 -11.93 4.99 -0.76
C LYS A 142 -10.48 5.01 -0.27
N GLY A 143 -9.53 4.74 -1.16
CA GLY A 143 -8.11 4.62 -0.83
C GLY A 143 -7.75 3.27 -0.22
N SER A 144 -6.50 2.82 -0.40
CA SER A 144 -6.00 1.63 0.30
C SER A 144 -5.67 1.96 1.76
N LYS A 145 -5.88 1.00 2.65
CA LYS A 145 -5.42 1.07 4.04
C LYS A 145 -4.46 -0.10 4.30
N TYR A 146 -3.17 0.18 4.43
CA TYR A 146 -2.12 -0.85 4.55
C TYR A 146 -1.89 -1.25 6.01
N VAL A 147 -2.92 -1.78 6.67
CA VAL A 147 -2.88 -2.29 8.05
C VAL A 147 -4.04 -3.25 8.25
N GLN A 148 -3.97 -4.14 9.25
CA GLN A 148 -5.15 -4.93 9.61
C GLN A 148 -6.30 -4.01 10.03
N ALA A 149 -7.40 -4.06 9.26
CA ALA A 149 -8.66 -3.45 9.62
C ALA A 149 -9.41 -4.33 10.64
N ASP A 150 -10.01 -3.70 11.66
CA ASP A 150 -10.94 -4.38 12.56
C ASP A 150 -12.29 -4.61 11.86
N LEU A 151 -12.70 -5.88 11.79
CA LEU A 151 -13.98 -6.30 11.21
C LEU A 151 -15.17 -6.10 12.16
N GLY A 152 -14.94 -5.74 13.44
CA GLY A 152 -16.02 -5.39 14.37
C GLY A 152 -17.13 -6.45 14.38
N ASN A 153 -18.38 -6.06 14.16
CA ASN A 153 -19.54 -6.93 14.02
C ASN A 153 -20.00 -7.09 12.55
N THR A 154 -19.18 -6.69 11.57
CA THR A 154 -19.57 -6.51 10.16
C THR A 154 -20.27 -7.71 9.54
N TYR A 155 -19.82 -8.95 9.80
CA TYR A 155 -20.48 -10.14 9.22
C TYR A 155 -21.92 -10.31 9.73
N THR A 156 -22.16 -10.02 11.01
CA THR A 156 -23.51 -10.10 11.59
C THR A 156 -24.40 -8.96 11.11
N GLU A 157 -23.83 -7.79 10.78
CA GLU A 157 -24.58 -6.68 10.18
C GLU A 157 -24.95 -6.97 8.72
N ILE A 158 -24.03 -7.54 7.95
CA ILE A 158 -24.31 -8.01 6.59
C ILE A 158 -25.42 -9.07 6.59
N GLU A 159 -25.40 -10.03 7.53
CA GLU A 159 -26.50 -10.97 7.69
C GLU A 159 -27.85 -10.28 7.91
N LYS A 160 -27.89 -9.23 8.76
CA LYS A 160 -29.11 -8.47 9.02
C LYS A 160 -29.61 -7.76 7.76
N ASP A 161 -28.71 -7.10 7.02
CA ASP A 161 -29.07 -6.40 5.78
C ASP A 161 -29.59 -7.36 4.70
N LEU A 162 -28.93 -8.51 4.52
CA LEU A 162 -29.38 -9.54 3.58
C LEU A 162 -30.75 -10.11 3.97
N LYS A 163 -30.98 -10.39 5.27
CA LYS A 163 -32.29 -10.82 5.77
C LYS A 163 -33.38 -9.75 5.62
N ALA A 164 -33.00 -8.48 5.67
CA ALA A 164 -33.89 -7.36 5.37
C ALA A 164 -34.11 -7.15 3.86
N GLY A 165 -33.53 -8.01 3.00
CA GLY A 165 -33.69 -7.94 1.56
C GLY A 165 -32.90 -6.83 0.88
N ARG A 166 -31.92 -6.22 1.57
CA ARG A 166 -31.05 -5.18 1.02
C ARG A 166 -30.02 -5.80 0.08
N THR A 167 -29.67 -5.06 -0.97
CA THR A 167 -28.49 -5.35 -1.78
C THR A 167 -27.24 -4.88 -1.03
N VAL A 168 -26.23 -5.75 -0.93
CA VAL A 168 -25.02 -5.49 -0.14
C VAL A 168 -23.77 -5.65 -1.00
N LEU A 169 -22.87 -4.67 -0.96
CA LEU A 169 -21.48 -4.83 -1.39
C LEU A 169 -20.58 -4.97 -0.17
N PHE A 170 -19.80 -6.05 -0.11
CA PHE A 170 -18.70 -6.19 0.85
C PHE A 170 -17.36 -6.13 0.13
N SER A 171 -16.56 -5.10 0.42
CA SER A 171 -15.21 -4.97 -0.11
C SER A 171 -14.14 -5.17 0.97
N GLY A 172 -13.20 -6.07 0.72
CA GLY A 172 -12.21 -6.43 1.73
C GLY A 172 -11.00 -7.20 1.23
N THR A 173 -10.18 -7.68 2.16
CA THR A 173 -9.10 -8.62 1.81
C THR A 173 -9.70 -9.96 1.36
N PRO A 174 -8.98 -10.76 0.55
CA PRO A 174 -9.47 -12.06 0.10
C PRO A 174 -9.84 -13.00 1.26
N CYS A 175 -9.03 -12.98 2.32
CA CYS A 175 -9.29 -13.74 3.53
C CYS A 175 -10.48 -13.21 4.36
N GLY A 176 -10.79 -11.91 4.28
CA GLY A 176 -11.99 -11.32 4.87
C GLY A 176 -13.25 -11.66 4.08
N VAL A 177 -13.18 -11.70 2.75
CA VAL A 177 -14.30 -12.13 1.90
C VAL A 177 -14.64 -13.60 2.11
N ASP A 178 -13.64 -14.48 2.09
CA ASP A 178 -13.90 -15.91 2.33
C ASP A 178 -14.35 -16.21 3.77
N GLY A 179 -13.92 -15.38 4.74
CA GLY A 179 -14.45 -15.41 6.11
C GLY A 179 -15.95 -15.10 6.17
N LEU A 180 -16.40 -14.04 5.47
CA LEU A 180 -17.82 -13.69 5.36
C LEU A 180 -18.61 -14.81 4.69
N LEU A 181 -18.16 -15.27 3.52
CA LEU A 181 -18.85 -16.31 2.77
C LEU A 181 -18.97 -17.60 3.60
N SER A 182 -17.89 -18.01 4.29
CA SER A 182 -17.93 -19.19 5.16
C SER A 182 -18.88 -19.02 6.36
N TYR A 183 -18.98 -17.82 6.92
CA TYR A 183 -19.96 -17.49 7.97
C TYR A 183 -21.39 -17.61 7.45
N LEU A 184 -21.70 -17.00 6.31
CA LEU A 184 -23.03 -17.01 5.69
C LEU A 184 -23.45 -18.42 5.27
N ASP A 185 -22.53 -19.22 4.69
CA ASP A 185 -22.78 -20.62 4.35
C ASP A 185 -23.17 -21.45 5.59
N SER A 186 -22.42 -21.27 6.68
CA SER A 186 -22.64 -22.01 7.93
C SER A 186 -24.01 -21.67 8.55
N LYS A 187 -24.51 -20.46 8.28
CA LYS A 187 -25.84 -19.98 8.68
C LYS A 187 -26.93 -20.24 7.64
N LYS A 188 -26.56 -20.74 6.45
CA LYS A 188 -27.45 -20.92 5.29
C LYS A 188 -28.20 -19.64 4.91
N ILE A 189 -27.51 -18.50 4.91
CA ILE A 189 -28.07 -17.22 4.49
C ILE A 189 -28.09 -17.17 2.96
N ASP A 190 -29.16 -16.64 2.36
CA ASP A 190 -29.22 -16.35 0.93
C ASP A 190 -28.23 -15.23 0.58
N GLN A 191 -27.41 -15.49 -0.43
CA GLN A 191 -26.31 -14.61 -0.88
C GLN A 191 -26.57 -13.99 -2.26
N ASN A 192 -27.77 -14.16 -2.84
CA ASN A 192 -28.13 -13.63 -4.15
C ASN A 192 -27.99 -12.10 -4.25
N LYS A 193 -28.28 -11.40 -3.15
CA LYS A 193 -28.16 -9.93 -3.03
C LYS A 193 -26.82 -9.45 -2.46
N LEU A 194 -25.84 -10.34 -2.28
CA LEU A 194 -24.50 -10.00 -1.84
C LEU A 194 -23.56 -9.93 -3.05
N LEU A 195 -22.88 -8.81 -3.24
CA LEU A 195 -21.74 -8.66 -4.13
C LEU A 195 -20.46 -8.62 -3.29
N THR A 196 -19.52 -9.52 -3.56
CA THR A 196 -18.22 -9.57 -2.86
C THR A 196 -17.08 -9.05 -3.73
N CYS A 197 -16.34 -8.06 -3.22
CA CYS A 197 -15.20 -7.45 -3.90
C CYS A 197 -13.93 -7.61 -3.09
N ASP A 198 -13.04 -8.52 -3.49
CA ASP A 198 -11.73 -8.63 -2.87
C ASP A 198 -10.62 -7.88 -3.63
N LEU A 199 -9.46 -7.79 -3.01
CA LEU A 199 -8.32 -7.03 -3.55
C LEU A 199 -7.20 -7.96 -4.04
N ILE A 200 -6.44 -7.52 -5.02
CA ILE A 200 -5.07 -7.99 -5.21
C ILE A 200 -4.28 -7.53 -3.98
N CYS A 201 -3.98 -8.48 -3.09
CA CYS A 201 -3.53 -8.17 -1.74
C CYS A 201 -2.06 -8.59 -1.56
N HIS A 202 -1.22 -7.63 -1.19
CA HIS A 202 0.19 -7.86 -0.91
C HIS A 202 0.43 -8.49 0.47
N GLY A 203 -0.43 -8.19 1.42
CA GLY A 203 -0.29 -8.60 2.81
C GLY A 203 -0.84 -7.54 3.75
N VAL A 204 -0.95 -7.90 5.02
CA VAL A 204 -1.58 -7.05 6.04
C VAL A 204 -0.55 -6.69 7.10
N PRO A 205 -0.11 -5.42 7.17
CA PRO A 205 0.79 -4.93 8.22
C PRO A 205 0.16 -4.93 9.62
N SER A 206 1.02 -4.97 10.62
CA SER A 206 0.65 -4.98 12.04
C SER A 206 0.02 -3.65 12.50
N PRO A 207 -1.15 -3.69 13.18
CA PRO A 207 -1.70 -2.54 13.89
C PRO A 207 -0.77 -1.92 14.93
N LEU A 208 0.09 -2.70 15.60
CA LEU A 208 1.04 -2.19 16.59
C LEU A 208 2.07 -1.26 15.95
N VAL A 209 2.75 -1.72 14.90
CA VAL A 209 3.69 -0.91 14.11
C VAL A 209 3.05 0.36 13.58
N TYR A 210 1.80 0.29 13.09
CA TYR A 210 1.06 1.48 12.67
C TYR A 210 0.81 2.47 13.80
N ARG A 211 0.33 2.02 14.97
CA ARG A 211 0.15 2.89 16.13
C ARG A 211 1.46 3.51 16.61
N LYS A 212 2.55 2.73 16.64
CA LYS A 212 3.88 3.25 16.96
C LYS A 212 4.33 4.32 15.98
N TYR A 213 4.01 4.18 14.69
CA TYR A 213 4.30 5.23 13.70
C TYR A 213 3.47 6.50 13.93
N LEU A 214 2.17 6.37 14.25
CA LEU A 214 1.36 7.52 14.65
C LEU A 214 1.94 8.20 15.91
N ASP A 215 2.38 7.44 16.90
CA ASP A 215 3.02 7.97 18.11
C ASP A 215 4.34 8.67 17.82
N TYR A 216 5.10 8.20 16.82
CA TYR A 216 6.27 8.91 16.31
C TYR A 216 5.88 10.27 15.73
N ILE A 217 4.89 10.31 14.83
CA ILE A 217 4.38 11.55 14.24
C ILE A 217 3.92 12.53 15.34
N ARG A 218 3.17 12.05 16.33
CA ARG A 218 2.72 12.84 17.49
C ARG A 218 3.88 13.51 18.21
N LYS A 219 4.96 12.77 18.45
CA LYS A 219 6.14 13.26 19.16
C LYS A 219 6.99 14.22 18.33
N THR A 220 6.96 14.13 16.99
CA THR A 220 7.84 14.93 16.12
C THR A 220 7.15 16.11 15.47
N ASN A 221 5.86 16.00 15.15
CA ASN A 221 5.12 16.96 14.35
C ASN A 221 3.85 17.49 15.03
N GLY A 222 3.24 16.74 15.96
CA GLY A 222 1.96 17.07 16.58
C GLY A 222 0.85 16.03 16.28
N GLU A 223 -0.36 16.23 16.81
CA GLU A 223 -1.45 15.26 16.67
C GLU A 223 -2.01 15.26 15.23
N PRO A 224 -1.92 14.13 14.49
CA PRO A 224 -2.50 14.04 13.17
C PRO A 224 -4.03 13.90 13.24
N THR A 225 -4.75 14.66 12.42
CA THR A 225 -6.22 14.57 12.28
C THR A 225 -6.64 13.65 11.14
N THR A 226 -5.74 13.39 10.19
CA THR A 226 -5.97 12.48 9.06
C THR A 226 -4.77 11.59 8.83
N PHE A 227 -4.99 10.46 8.16
CA PHE A 227 -3.91 9.61 7.68
C PHE A 227 -4.33 8.93 6.36
N VAL A 228 -3.60 9.20 5.29
CA VAL A 228 -3.78 8.60 3.97
C VAL A 228 -2.57 7.73 3.68
N PHE A 229 -2.77 6.42 3.54
CA PHE A 229 -1.68 5.46 3.38
C PHE A 229 -0.95 5.58 2.03
N ARG A 230 -1.63 6.09 1.00
CA ARG A 230 -1.05 6.43 -0.31
C ARG A 230 -1.82 7.60 -0.91
N ASP A 231 -1.19 8.76 -0.94
CA ASP A 231 -1.81 10.02 -1.35
C ASP A 231 -1.57 10.28 -2.84
N LYS A 232 -2.34 9.56 -3.66
CA LYS A 232 -2.35 9.73 -5.11
C LYS A 232 -2.73 11.16 -5.53
N LYS A 233 -3.62 11.82 -4.79
CA LYS A 233 -4.16 13.14 -5.16
C LYS A 233 -3.06 14.19 -5.27
N ASN A 234 -2.12 14.19 -4.32
CA ASN A 234 -1.06 15.19 -4.27
C ASN A 234 0.24 14.76 -4.99
N TRP A 235 0.44 13.45 -5.18
CA TRP A 235 1.74 12.89 -5.57
C TRP A 235 1.71 12.05 -6.85
N GLY A 236 0.53 11.79 -7.41
CA GLY A 236 0.35 10.91 -8.57
C GLY A 236 0.23 9.44 -8.18
N TRP A 237 -0.27 8.61 -9.10
CA TRP A 237 -0.57 7.20 -8.85
C TRP A 237 0.67 6.35 -8.60
N ARG A 238 1.77 6.63 -9.33
CA ARG A 238 3.04 5.89 -9.17
C ARG A 238 3.78 6.26 -7.89
N GLN A 239 3.50 7.41 -7.28
CA GLN A 239 4.20 7.82 -6.08
C GLN A 239 3.55 7.16 -4.85
N GLN A 240 4.31 6.29 -4.19
CA GLN A 240 3.87 5.65 -2.96
C GLN A 240 4.35 6.51 -1.79
N ALA A 241 3.52 7.48 -1.39
CA ALA A 241 3.78 8.33 -0.24
C ALA A 241 2.54 8.39 0.64
N GLU A 242 2.72 8.21 1.95
CA GLU A 242 1.66 8.51 2.91
C GLU A 242 1.55 10.01 3.17
N SER A 243 0.37 10.47 3.57
CA SER A 243 0.15 11.85 4.01
C SER A 243 -0.74 11.94 5.25
N TYR A 244 -0.61 13.03 5.98
CA TYR A 244 -1.36 13.32 7.20
C TYR A 244 -1.46 14.83 7.42
N VAL A 245 -2.51 15.27 8.12
CA VAL A 245 -2.75 16.70 8.42
C VAL A 245 -2.54 16.94 9.92
N ILE A 246 -1.80 18.00 10.25
CA ILE A 246 -1.60 18.50 11.62
C ILE A 246 -1.84 20.01 11.59
N ASP A 247 -2.70 20.52 12.46
CA ASP A 247 -3.05 21.94 12.54
C ASP A 247 -3.40 22.59 11.18
N GLY A 248 -4.13 21.84 10.33
CA GLY A 248 -4.52 22.26 8.98
C GLY A 248 -3.42 22.17 7.92
N LYS A 249 -2.19 21.84 8.29
CA LYS A 249 -1.06 21.68 7.36
C LYS A 249 -0.89 20.24 6.92
N LEU A 250 -0.75 20.04 5.61
CA LEU A 250 -0.46 18.73 5.01
C LEU A 250 1.03 18.38 5.14
N TYR A 251 1.29 17.18 5.63
CA TYR A 251 2.60 16.53 5.67
C TYR A 251 2.53 15.24 4.85
N SER A 252 3.68 14.81 4.32
CA SER A 252 3.84 13.51 3.69
C SER A 252 5.13 12.83 4.12
N SER A 253 5.25 11.56 3.81
CA SER A 253 6.42 10.74 4.13
C SER A 253 6.39 9.49 3.28
N GLN A 254 7.48 8.72 3.28
CA GLN A 254 7.52 7.38 2.72
C GLN A 254 7.83 6.33 3.79
N VAL A 255 7.91 6.72 5.06
CA VAL A 255 8.37 5.85 6.14
C VAL A 255 7.45 4.66 6.33
N TYR A 256 6.14 4.89 6.43
CA TYR A 256 5.18 3.79 6.62
C TYR A 256 5.06 2.96 5.35
N THR A 257 5.07 3.61 4.19
CA THR A 257 5.09 2.93 2.89
C THR A 257 6.30 2.00 2.77
N SER A 258 7.50 2.44 3.16
CA SER A 258 8.71 1.59 3.18
C SER A 258 8.59 0.44 4.17
N ILE A 259 8.01 0.65 5.36
CA ILE A 259 7.74 -0.44 6.30
C ILE A 259 6.82 -1.49 5.65
N PHE A 260 5.76 -1.06 4.95
CA PHE A 260 4.87 -1.96 4.24
C PHE A 260 5.60 -2.73 3.13
N SER A 261 6.34 -2.03 2.27
CA SER A 261 7.06 -2.62 1.14
C SER A 261 8.23 -3.51 1.57
N SER A 262 8.78 -3.34 2.78
CA SER A 262 9.83 -4.20 3.35
C SER A 262 9.38 -5.63 3.61
N ASN A 263 8.07 -5.88 3.66
CA ASN A 263 7.46 -7.15 4.07
C ASN A 263 7.76 -7.59 5.52
N LEU A 264 8.48 -6.81 6.33
CA LEU A 264 8.92 -7.22 7.68
C LEU A 264 7.78 -7.24 8.71
N ALA A 265 6.82 -6.33 8.55
CA ALA A 265 5.73 -6.10 9.50
C ALA A 265 4.41 -6.80 9.11
N LEU A 266 4.44 -7.75 8.18
CA LEU A 266 3.23 -8.46 7.72
C LEU A 266 2.79 -9.54 8.72
N ARG A 267 1.49 -9.85 8.71
CA ARG A 267 0.92 -10.98 9.45
C ARG A 267 1.58 -12.29 9.00
N GLU A 268 1.88 -13.18 9.94
CA GLU A 268 2.58 -14.45 9.66
C GLU A 268 1.85 -15.30 8.59
N SER A 269 0.52 -15.36 8.62
CA SER A 269 -0.27 -16.05 7.61
C SER A 269 -0.15 -15.46 6.19
N CYS A 270 0.28 -14.21 6.04
CA CYS A 270 0.49 -13.60 4.71
C CYS A 270 1.69 -14.22 3.98
N TYR A 271 2.67 -14.74 4.70
CA TYR A 271 3.82 -15.44 4.09
C TYR A 271 3.48 -16.86 3.62
N LYS A 272 2.31 -17.38 4.00
CA LYS A 272 1.75 -18.66 3.56
C LYS A 272 0.33 -18.47 2.99
N CYS A 273 0.08 -17.31 2.39
CA CYS A 273 -1.26 -16.89 2.00
C CYS A 273 -1.87 -17.84 0.95
N ARG A 274 -2.87 -18.61 1.35
CA ARG A 274 -3.66 -19.48 0.45
C ARG A 274 -4.47 -18.73 -0.61
N TYR A 275 -4.62 -17.42 -0.47
CA TYR A 275 -5.37 -16.55 -1.38
C TYR A 275 -4.45 -15.85 -2.40
N ALA A 276 -3.15 -16.15 -2.40
CA ALA A 276 -2.24 -15.73 -3.46
C ALA A 276 -2.45 -16.61 -4.72
N THR A 277 -3.66 -16.53 -5.27
CA THR A 277 -4.15 -17.29 -6.42
C THR A 277 -5.23 -16.44 -7.13
N VAL A 278 -5.40 -16.66 -8.44
CA VAL A 278 -6.53 -16.12 -9.20
C VAL A 278 -7.83 -16.91 -8.97
N ILE A 279 -7.75 -18.12 -8.41
CA ILE A 279 -8.93 -18.94 -8.08
C ILE A 279 -9.43 -18.56 -6.69
N ARG A 280 -10.54 -17.82 -6.63
CA ARG A 280 -11.15 -17.32 -5.40
C ARG A 280 -12.67 -17.43 -5.44
N ARG A 281 -13.31 -17.36 -4.27
CA ARG A 281 -14.78 -17.37 -4.12
C ARG A 281 -15.44 -16.01 -4.31
N SER A 282 -14.66 -14.92 -4.33
CA SER A 282 -15.18 -13.58 -4.52
C SER A 282 -15.77 -13.40 -5.91
N ASP A 283 -16.83 -12.60 -5.99
CA ASP A 283 -17.51 -12.29 -7.25
C ASP A 283 -16.64 -11.45 -8.19
N ILE A 284 -15.86 -10.54 -7.61
CA ILE A 284 -14.94 -9.66 -8.31
C ILE A 284 -13.68 -9.44 -7.47
N THR A 285 -12.53 -9.43 -8.12
CA THR A 285 -11.26 -8.98 -7.52
C THR A 285 -10.78 -7.74 -8.24
N ILE A 286 -10.31 -6.73 -7.50
CA ILE A 286 -9.77 -5.50 -8.08
C ILE A 286 -8.35 -5.21 -7.56
N GLY A 287 -7.55 -4.52 -8.34
CA GLY A 287 -6.25 -4.01 -7.89
C GLY A 287 -5.67 -3.01 -8.88
N ASP A 288 -4.50 -2.49 -8.54
CA ASP A 288 -3.69 -1.73 -9.51
C ASP A 288 -3.33 -2.65 -10.69
N TYR A 289 -3.51 -2.18 -11.92
CA TYR A 289 -3.02 -2.90 -13.10
C TYR A 289 -1.53 -2.59 -13.32
N TRP A 290 -0.67 -3.20 -12.51
CA TRP A 290 0.77 -3.19 -12.76
C TRP A 290 1.08 -3.97 -14.04
N GLY A 291 1.84 -3.39 -14.98
CA GLY A 291 2.12 -3.99 -16.27
C GLY A 291 1.10 -3.65 -17.37
N VAL A 292 0.17 -2.71 -17.11
CA VAL A 292 -0.86 -2.32 -18.09
C VAL A 292 -0.28 -1.73 -19.36
N GLU A 293 0.92 -1.17 -19.35
CA GLU A 293 1.65 -0.69 -20.53
C GLU A 293 1.82 -1.77 -21.61
N LYS A 294 1.80 -3.05 -21.24
CA LYS A 294 1.83 -4.18 -22.20
C LYS A 294 0.54 -4.31 -23.00
N LEU A 295 -0.56 -3.78 -22.46
CA LEU A 295 -1.88 -3.78 -23.09
C LEU A 295 -2.21 -2.38 -23.67
N LEU A 296 -1.92 -1.32 -22.92
CA LEU A 296 -2.31 0.06 -23.19
C LEU A 296 -1.11 1.03 -22.98
N PRO A 297 -0.07 0.99 -23.83
CA PRO A 297 1.18 1.72 -23.63
C PRO A 297 1.03 3.25 -23.57
N GLU A 298 -0.02 3.81 -24.18
CA GLU A 298 -0.25 5.25 -24.20
C GLU A 298 -1.08 5.74 -23.00
N MET A 299 -1.97 4.90 -22.47
CA MET A 299 -2.97 5.30 -21.47
C MET A 299 -2.41 5.41 -20.05
N GLU A 300 -1.28 4.78 -19.76
CA GLU A 300 -0.64 4.83 -18.45
C GLU A 300 0.19 6.11 -18.23
N LYS A 301 0.44 6.90 -19.29
CA LYS A 301 1.30 8.08 -19.23
C LYS A 301 0.73 9.22 -18.38
N ASP A 302 -0.59 9.24 -18.14
CA ASP A 302 -1.26 10.28 -17.35
C ASP A 302 -1.11 10.14 -15.82
N ASP A 303 -0.52 9.03 -15.34
CA ASP A 303 -0.29 8.73 -13.91
C ASP A 303 -1.56 8.78 -13.05
N THR A 304 -2.72 8.47 -13.64
CA THR A 304 -4.02 8.48 -12.95
C THR A 304 -4.59 7.09 -12.66
N GLY A 305 -3.87 6.05 -13.07
CA GLY A 305 -4.12 4.65 -12.69
C GLY A 305 -5.24 3.95 -13.47
N ILE A 306 -5.05 2.65 -13.68
CA ILE A 306 -6.00 1.74 -14.32
C ILE A 306 -6.19 0.54 -13.38
N SER A 307 -7.44 0.16 -13.14
CA SER A 307 -7.74 -1.00 -12.28
C SER A 307 -7.66 -2.28 -13.09
N LEU A 308 -6.96 -3.28 -12.60
CA LEU A 308 -7.15 -4.66 -13.02
C LEU A 308 -8.41 -5.19 -12.33
N VAL A 309 -9.33 -5.72 -13.11
CA VAL A 309 -10.62 -6.26 -12.66
C VAL A 309 -10.72 -7.71 -13.10
N MET A 310 -10.95 -8.61 -12.15
CA MET A 310 -11.12 -10.05 -12.37
C MET A 310 -12.52 -10.45 -11.94
N ILE A 311 -13.37 -10.90 -12.87
CA ILE A 311 -14.80 -11.14 -12.65
C ILE A 311 -15.10 -12.63 -12.67
N ARG A 312 -15.94 -13.09 -11.73
CA ARG A 312 -16.31 -14.52 -11.56
C ARG A 312 -17.81 -14.80 -11.54
N SER A 313 -18.65 -13.76 -11.50
CA SER A 313 -20.10 -13.92 -11.44
C SER A 313 -20.83 -12.95 -12.36
N GLU A 314 -22.00 -13.36 -12.85
CA GLU A 314 -22.87 -12.53 -13.68
C GLU A 314 -23.31 -11.25 -12.95
N LYS A 315 -23.64 -11.35 -11.65
CA LYS A 315 -23.99 -10.17 -10.85
C LYS A 315 -22.87 -9.13 -10.78
N ALA A 316 -21.60 -9.57 -10.75
CA ALA A 316 -20.46 -8.65 -10.79
C ALA A 316 -20.32 -7.95 -12.15
N VAL A 317 -20.58 -8.65 -13.26
CA VAL A 317 -20.66 -8.04 -14.60
C VAL A 317 -21.77 -6.99 -14.62
N ASN A 318 -22.97 -7.36 -14.18
CA ASN A 318 -24.12 -6.45 -14.16
C ASN A 318 -23.87 -5.19 -13.34
N TYR A 319 -23.31 -5.33 -12.13
CA TYR A 319 -23.00 -4.17 -11.29
C TYR A 319 -21.84 -3.32 -11.81
N LEU A 320 -20.87 -3.90 -12.53
CA LEU A 320 -19.79 -3.11 -13.13
C LEU A 320 -20.29 -2.31 -14.34
N LEU A 321 -21.09 -2.94 -15.20
CA LEU A 321 -21.55 -2.37 -16.48
C LEU A 321 -22.84 -1.53 -16.36
N LYS A 322 -23.49 -1.52 -15.19
CA LYS A 322 -24.74 -0.76 -14.97
C LYS A 322 -24.64 0.73 -15.38
N ASN A 323 -23.47 1.34 -15.20
CA ASN A 323 -23.15 2.70 -15.62
C ASN A 323 -21.90 2.69 -16.50
N GLU A 324 -21.92 1.86 -17.55
CA GLU A 324 -20.79 1.68 -18.48
C GLU A 324 -20.35 2.99 -19.15
N GLU A 325 -21.24 3.96 -19.30
CA GLU A 325 -20.95 5.27 -19.86
C GLU A 325 -19.92 6.05 -19.03
N GLN A 326 -19.82 5.78 -17.72
CA GLN A 326 -18.85 6.43 -16.82
C GLN A 326 -17.46 5.80 -16.84
N ILE A 327 -17.28 4.64 -17.47
CA ILE A 327 -16.02 3.91 -17.48
C ILE A 327 -15.50 3.68 -18.90
N GLU A 328 -14.18 3.55 -19.01
CA GLU A 328 -13.52 2.88 -20.11
C GLU A 328 -13.13 1.47 -19.64
N ILE A 329 -13.39 0.48 -20.49
CA ILE A 329 -13.14 -0.93 -20.21
C ILE A 329 -12.44 -1.56 -21.41
N TRP A 330 -11.42 -2.38 -21.12
CA TRP A 330 -10.71 -3.15 -22.13
C TRP A 330 -10.56 -4.60 -21.67
N GLU A 331 -10.75 -5.54 -22.59
CA GLU A 331 -10.46 -6.94 -22.33
C GLU A 331 -8.96 -7.13 -22.03
N SER A 332 -8.69 -8.03 -21.09
CA SER A 332 -7.34 -8.43 -20.71
C SER A 332 -7.28 -9.95 -20.57
N GLU A 333 -6.10 -10.46 -20.25
CA GLU A 333 -5.83 -11.87 -20.05
C GLU A 333 -4.80 -12.06 -18.95
N LYS A 334 -4.78 -13.26 -18.37
CA LYS A 334 -3.87 -13.64 -17.27
C LYS A 334 -2.39 -13.40 -17.59
N SER A 335 -1.97 -13.67 -18.82
CA SER A 335 -0.59 -13.51 -19.30
C SER A 335 -0.12 -12.05 -19.26
N LYS A 336 -1.02 -11.10 -19.57
CA LYS A 336 -0.78 -9.65 -19.57
C LYS A 336 -1.01 -8.99 -18.22
N SER A 337 -1.64 -9.68 -17.27
CA SER A 337 -2.03 -9.16 -15.96
C SER A 337 -1.34 -9.87 -14.80
N PHE A 338 -0.25 -10.59 -15.09
CA PHE A 338 0.50 -11.33 -14.08
C PHE A 338 1.03 -10.39 -12.99
N GLN A 339 0.72 -10.73 -11.73
CA GLN A 339 1.26 -10.10 -10.55
C GLN A 339 1.64 -11.17 -9.54
N TRP A 340 2.79 -11.01 -8.88
CA TRP A 340 3.32 -12.02 -7.94
C TRP A 340 2.30 -12.43 -6.88
N ASN A 341 1.56 -11.45 -6.34
CA ASN A 341 0.57 -11.67 -5.27
C ASN A 341 -0.68 -12.45 -5.71
N LEU A 342 -0.81 -12.76 -7.01
CA LEU A 342 -1.86 -13.61 -7.57
C LEU A 342 -1.37 -15.03 -7.87
N ALA A 343 -0.09 -15.33 -7.67
CA ALA A 343 0.50 -16.64 -7.92
C ALA A 343 1.20 -17.21 -6.68
N PHE A 344 1.80 -16.35 -5.86
CA PHE A 344 2.63 -16.76 -4.74
C PHE A 344 2.41 -15.88 -3.51
N PRO A 345 2.44 -16.47 -2.30
CA PRO A 345 2.52 -15.70 -1.08
C PRO A 345 3.72 -14.74 -1.09
N THR A 346 3.60 -13.66 -0.32
CA THR A 346 4.72 -12.75 -0.10
C THR A 346 5.85 -13.50 0.59
N LEU A 347 7.08 -13.35 0.10
CA LEU A 347 8.25 -14.00 0.68
C LEU A 347 8.55 -13.41 2.07
N LYS A 348 8.81 -14.28 3.05
CA LYS A 348 9.21 -13.85 4.39
C LYS A 348 10.68 -13.43 4.38
N PRO A 349 11.00 -12.15 4.69
CA PRO A 349 12.40 -11.74 4.82
C PRO A 349 13.12 -12.51 5.93
N ARG A 350 14.44 -12.71 5.78
CA ARG A 350 15.26 -13.39 6.81
C ARG A 350 15.34 -12.54 8.08
N GLU A 351 15.24 -11.23 7.92
CA GLU A 351 15.35 -10.23 8.98
C GLU A 351 14.06 -10.07 9.79
N THR A 352 12.97 -10.77 9.46
CA THR A 352 11.69 -10.63 10.16
C THR A 352 11.81 -10.91 11.66
N GLU A 353 12.54 -11.95 12.06
CA GLU A 353 12.73 -12.26 13.50
C GLU A 353 13.52 -11.15 14.21
N LEU A 354 14.59 -10.66 13.57
CA LEU A 354 15.39 -9.56 14.10
C LEU A 354 14.56 -8.27 14.20
N PHE A 355 13.74 -7.97 13.19
CA PHE A 355 12.81 -6.84 13.20
C PHE A 355 11.89 -6.89 14.42
N TRP A 356 11.22 -8.02 14.66
CA TRP A 356 10.31 -8.17 15.79
C TRP A 356 11.03 -8.17 17.15
N ASN A 357 12.21 -8.77 17.25
CA ASN A 357 13.03 -8.70 18.47
C ASN A 357 13.45 -7.26 18.80
N ASN A 358 13.76 -6.45 17.78
CA ASN A 358 14.09 -5.04 17.95
C ASN A 358 12.84 -4.20 18.25
N GLU A 359 11.72 -4.47 17.58
CA GLU A 359 10.43 -3.79 17.81
C GLU A 359 9.96 -3.91 19.25
N GLN A 360 10.13 -5.08 19.87
CA GLN A 360 9.76 -5.34 21.26
C GLN A 360 10.67 -4.62 22.27
N LYS A 361 11.94 -4.38 21.91
CA LYS A 361 12.97 -3.84 22.83
C LYS A 361 13.20 -2.35 22.69
N GLN A 362 12.82 -1.75 21.55
CA GLN A 362 13.31 -0.43 21.15
C GLN A 362 12.21 0.48 20.57
N ASP A 363 12.49 1.78 20.58
CA ASP A 363 11.62 2.81 20.02
C ASP A 363 11.50 2.67 18.49
N ILE A 364 10.34 3.05 17.93
CA ILE A 364 10.06 3.03 16.48
C ILE A 364 11.10 3.82 15.67
N ARG A 365 11.76 4.82 16.27
CA ARG A 365 12.89 5.55 15.68
C ARG A 365 14.03 4.63 15.26
N PHE A 366 14.34 3.62 16.06
CA PHE A 366 15.36 2.63 15.71
C PHE A 366 14.93 1.80 14.49
N LEU A 367 13.66 1.39 14.43
CA LEU A 367 13.13 0.62 13.30
C LEU A 367 13.20 1.44 12.01
N ILE A 368 12.78 2.70 12.07
CA ILE A 368 12.86 3.63 10.93
C ILE A 368 14.33 3.77 10.49
N ARG A 369 15.27 3.99 11.41
CA ARG A 369 16.69 4.15 11.06
C ARG A 369 17.29 2.91 10.40
N ASN A 370 17.00 1.72 10.91
CA ASN A 370 17.70 0.49 10.53
C ASN A 370 17.02 -0.31 9.43
N TYR A 371 15.70 -0.14 9.22
CA TYR A 371 14.95 -0.90 8.21
C TYR A 371 14.34 -0.02 7.13
N VAL A 372 14.04 1.25 7.41
CA VAL A 372 13.51 2.17 6.40
C VAL A 372 14.64 2.94 5.73
N TYR A 373 15.42 3.72 6.48
CA TYR A 373 16.50 4.53 5.88
C TYR A 373 17.65 3.69 5.33
N SER A 374 17.85 2.46 5.80
CA SER A 374 18.84 1.55 5.20
C SER A 374 18.34 1.00 3.86
N GLN A 375 17.06 0.64 3.75
CA GLN A 375 16.46 0.17 2.50
C GLN A 375 16.37 1.28 1.47
N MET A 376 15.95 2.47 1.89
CA MET A 376 15.99 3.65 1.03
C MET A 376 17.42 3.92 0.56
N ARG A 377 18.42 3.82 1.43
CA ARG A 377 19.84 3.92 1.01
C ARG A 377 20.26 2.84 0.02
N LYS A 378 19.90 1.58 0.23
CA LYS A 378 20.22 0.48 -0.70
C LYS A 378 19.52 0.62 -2.06
N GLN A 379 18.26 1.06 -2.06
CA GLN A 379 17.53 1.35 -3.31
C GLN A 379 18.20 2.50 -4.07
N LEU A 380 18.70 3.50 -3.35
CA LEU A 380 19.51 4.55 -3.94
C LEU A 380 20.84 4.03 -4.42
N GLU A 381 21.53 3.13 -3.71
CA GLU A 381 22.76 2.50 -4.17
C GLU A 381 22.53 1.67 -5.44
N SER A 382 21.34 1.06 -5.62
CA SER A 382 20.98 0.33 -6.84
C SER A 382 20.52 1.24 -7.99
N ASP A 383 19.88 2.37 -7.68
CA ASP A 383 19.48 3.40 -8.66
C ASP A 383 20.63 4.41 -8.91
N ARG A 384 21.72 4.33 -8.14
CA ARG A 384 22.92 5.16 -8.23
C ARG A 384 23.73 4.69 -9.40
N ILE A 385 23.89 5.61 -10.35
CA ILE A 385 24.87 5.46 -11.39
C ILE A 385 26.20 5.82 -10.76
N THR A 386 26.98 4.80 -10.43
CA THR A 386 28.37 4.99 -10.03
C THR A 386 29.16 5.13 -11.32
N VAL A 387 29.51 6.37 -11.67
CA VAL A 387 30.50 6.65 -12.72
C VAL A 387 31.87 6.49 -12.09
N ILE A 388 32.54 5.38 -12.37
CA ILE A 388 33.89 5.12 -11.87
C ILE A 388 34.84 5.88 -12.78
N HIS A 389 35.54 6.87 -12.23
CA HIS A 389 36.28 7.84 -13.02
C HIS A 389 37.52 7.24 -13.71
N ASP A 390 37.58 7.45 -15.04
CA ASP A 390 38.82 7.80 -15.73
C ASP A 390 38.64 8.95 -16.78
N GLY A 391 37.50 9.66 -16.80
CA GLY A 391 37.33 10.80 -17.73
C GLY A 391 35.97 11.50 -17.78
N LYS A 392 35.96 12.65 -18.46
CA LYS A 392 34.84 13.61 -18.65
C LYS A 392 33.65 13.06 -19.47
N GLU A 393 33.83 11.97 -20.21
CA GLU A 393 32.92 11.53 -21.27
C GLU A 393 31.74 10.64 -20.81
N GLU A 394 31.86 9.92 -19.68
CA GLU A 394 30.87 8.89 -19.29
C GLU A 394 29.52 9.46 -18.81
N VAL A 395 29.54 10.55 -18.02
CA VAL A 395 28.31 11.22 -17.56
C VAL A 395 27.55 11.79 -18.76
N VAL A 396 28.26 12.44 -19.68
CA VAL A 396 27.69 13.00 -20.90
C VAL A 396 27.09 11.90 -21.77
N GLN A 397 27.84 10.81 -22.03
CA GLN A 397 27.34 9.68 -22.82
C GLN A 397 26.10 9.04 -22.18
N PHE A 398 26.07 8.84 -20.86
CA PHE A 398 24.89 8.32 -20.17
C PHE A 398 23.67 9.20 -20.44
N LEU A 399 23.81 10.52 -20.33
CA LEU A 399 22.71 11.45 -20.57
C LEU A 399 22.24 11.42 -22.00
N LEU A 400 23.20 11.43 -22.92
CA LEU A 400 22.88 11.42 -24.35
C LEU A 400 22.16 10.13 -24.75
N ASN A 401 22.60 8.97 -24.25
CA ASN A 401 22.00 7.66 -24.47
C ASN A 401 20.59 7.52 -23.90
N ASN A 402 20.25 8.30 -22.87
CA ASN A 402 18.92 8.34 -22.27
C ASN A 402 18.08 9.53 -22.77
N GLU A 403 18.48 10.15 -23.88
CA GLU A 403 17.79 11.30 -24.50
C GLU A 403 17.66 12.52 -23.56
N ILE A 404 18.52 12.61 -22.56
CA ILE A 404 18.53 13.70 -21.58
C ILE A 404 19.35 14.85 -22.17
N ARG A 405 18.72 16.01 -22.34
CA ARG A 405 19.33 17.20 -22.96
C ARG A 405 19.32 18.44 -22.09
N LYS A 406 18.61 18.41 -20.95
CA LYS A 406 18.47 19.54 -20.03
C LYS A 406 18.52 19.06 -18.59
N VAL A 407 19.31 19.75 -17.78
CA VAL A 407 19.64 19.27 -16.44
C VAL A 407 19.76 20.40 -15.43
N ILE A 408 19.29 20.15 -14.21
CA ILE A 408 19.51 21.04 -13.06
C ILE A 408 20.44 20.32 -12.09
N ILE A 409 21.52 20.97 -11.69
CA ILE A 409 22.47 20.39 -10.75
C ILE A 409 22.10 20.83 -9.34
N PHE A 410 21.99 19.87 -8.43
CA PHE A 410 21.80 20.07 -7.00
C PHE A 410 23.04 19.55 -6.30
N GLY A 411 23.71 20.38 -5.53
CA GLY A 411 24.93 19.94 -4.85
C GLY A 411 25.46 20.95 -3.87
N ARG A 412 26.63 20.64 -3.33
CA ARG A 412 27.46 21.61 -2.61
C ARG A 412 28.39 22.29 -3.62
N VAL A 413 28.63 23.58 -3.45
CA VAL A 413 29.64 24.27 -4.25
C VAL A 413 31.03 23.77 -3.83
N GLY A 414 31.69 23.02 -4.72
CA GLY A 414 32.98 22.38 -4.45
C GLY A 414 33.58 21.75 -5.70
N LYS A 415 34.81 21.22 -5.58
CA LYS A 415 35.64 20.69 -6.69
C LYS A 415 34.99 19.55 -7.47
N GLU A 416 34.17 18.74 -6.79
CA GLU A 416 33.43 17.64 -7.41
C GLU A 416 32.33 18.18 -8.34
N THR A 417 31.51 19.10 -7.85
CA THR A 417 30.48 19.80 -8.63
C THR A 417 31.07 20.60 -9.80
N GLU A 418 32.24 21.22 -9.61
CA GLU A 418 33.02 21.87 -10.68
C GLU A 418 33.38 20.88 -11.78
N THR A 419 33.89 19.70 -11.41
CA THR A 419 34.29 18.67 -12.37
C THR A 419 33.08 18.18 -13.20
N VAL A 420 31.90 18.02 -12.56
CA VAL A 420 30.65 17.68 -13.27
C VAL A 420 30.24 18.79 -14.22
N TRP A 421 30.25 20.02 -13.74
CA TRP A 421 29.89 21.18 -14.53
C TRP A 421 30.78 21.30 -15.77
N GLU A 422 32.10 21.25 -15.61
CA GLU A 422 33.04 21.30 -16.73
C GLU A 422 32.83 20.17 -17.73
N SER A 423 32.47 18.98 -17.26
CA SER A 423 32.21 17.82 -18.14
C SER A 423 30.95 18.01 -18.97
N ILE A 424 29.90 18.62 -18.39
CA ILE A 424 28.62 18.83 -19.06
C ILE A 424 28.64 20.10 -19.94
N ARG A 425 29.33 21.17 -19.51
CA ARG A 425 29.36 22.48 -20.18
C ARG A 425 29.83 22.38 -21.63
N ASP A 426 30.78 21.50 -21.90
CA ASP A 426 31.36 21.33 -23.24
C ASP A 426 30.60 20.28 -24.08
N SER A 427 29.41 19.85 -23.64
CA SER A 427 28.57 18.84 -24.29
C SER A 427 27.27 19.40 -24.88
N GLU A 428 26.49 18.57 -25.57
CA GLU A 428 25.14 18.92 -26.07
C GLU A 428 24.07 19.03 -24.95
N VAL A 429 24.42 18.72 -23.69
CA VAL A 429 23.50 18.79 -22.55
C VAL A 429 23.51 20.19 -21.94
N GLN A 430 22.35 20.83 -21.90
CA GLN A 430 22.19 22.17 -21.33
C GLN A 430 21.98 22.11 -19.82
N VAL A 431 22.88 22.71 -19.04
CA VAL A 431 22.64 22.98 -17.61
C VAL A 431 21.82 24.25 -17.48
N ILE A 432 20.59 24.12 -16.98
CA ILE A 432 19.62 25.22 -16.91
C ILE A 432 19.57 25.88 -15.53
N GLY A 433 20.30 25.34 -14.55
CA GLY A 433 20.48 25.96 -13.25
C GLY A 433 21.26 25.10 -12.26
N PHE A 434 21.81 25.76 -11.24
CA PHE A 434 22.43 25.13 -10.09
C PHE A 434 21.67 25.49 -8.81
N VAL A 435 21.42 24.51 -7.96
CA VAL A 435 20.82 24.68 -6.62
C VAL A 435 21.85 24.29 -5.58
N ASP A 436 22.37 25.30 -4.86
CA ASP A 436 23.16 25.05 -3.66
C ASP A 436 22.24 24.49 -2.57
N ILE A 437 22.34 23.18 -2.33
CA ILE A 437 21.50 22.51 -1.34
C ILE A 437 21.87 22.98 0.08
N PHE A 438 23.11 23.41 0.31
CA PHE A 438 23.61 23.72 1.64
C PHE A 438 23.54 25.20 2.01
N GLU A 439 23.25 26.07 1.05
CA GLU A 439 23.22 27.53 1.23
C GLU A 439 24.53 28.06 1.83
N GLU A 440 25.65 27.39 1.52
CA GLU A 440 26.92 27.61 2.20
C GLU A 440 27.73 28.74 1.57
N TYR A 441 27.52 29.07 0.28
CA TYR A 441 28.31 30.13 -0.39
C TYR A 441 27.61 30.80 -1.59
N PRO A 442 27.05 32.02 -1.43
CA PRO A 442 26.59 32.83 -2.57
C PRO A 442 27.72 33.34 -3.47
N GLU A 443 28.93 33.56 -2.92
CA GLU A 443 30.05 34.21 -3.64
C GLU A 443 30.97 33.26 -4.43
N ALA A 444 30.89 31.94 -4.18
CA ALA A 444 31.65 30.93 -4.94
C ALA A 444 31.18 30.78 -6.40
N THR A 445 30.05 31.42 -6.75
CA THR A 445 29.44 31.47 -8.08
C THR A 445 30.25 32.21 -9.15
N LYS A 446 31.20 33.06 -8.76
CA LYS A 446 32.11 33.73 -9.71
C LYS A 446 33.10 32.76 -10.39
N VAL A 447 33.24 31.54 -9.87
CA VAL A 447 34.20 30.54 -10.36
C VAL A 447 33.61 29.66 -11.48
N PHE A 448 32.28 29.50 -11.54
CA PHE A 448 31.65 28.47 -12.39
C PHE A 448 30.81 28.98 -13.57
N ASP A 449 30.52 30.28 -13.71
CA ASP A 449 29.59 30.78 -14.75
C ASP A 449 28.23 30.04 -14.76
N LEU A 450 27.77 29.62 -13.59
CA LEU A 450 26.52 28.90 -13.37
C LEU A 450 25.46 29.85 -12.81
N SER A 451 24.26 29.88 -13.43
CA SER A 451 23.10 30.56 -12.87
C SER A 451 22.58 29.79 -11.65
N ILE A 452 22.72 30.37 -10.45
CA ILE A 452 22.01 29.86 -9.26
C ILE A 452 20.52 30.09 -9.46
N VAL A 453 19.75 29.03 -9.27
CA VAL A 453 18.29 29.08 -9.27
C VAL A 453 17.75 28.68 -7.90
N SER A 454 16.63 29.27 -7.52
CA SER A 454 15.94 28.92 -6.28
C SER A 454 15.35 27.51 -6.35
N PHE A 455 15.06 26.92 -5.19
CA PHE A 455 14.35 25.63 -5.10
C PHE A 455 12.99 25.66 -5.83
N GLU A 456 12.27 26.77 -5.81
CA GLU A 456 10.96 26.90 -6.50
C GLU A 456 11.11 27.00 -8.03
N GLU A 457 12.14 27.70 -8.53
CA GLU A 457 12.43 27.74 -9.97
C GLU A 457 12.85 26.36 -10.48
N ALA A 458 13.75 25.68 -9.75
CA ALA A 458 14.20 24.35 -10.10
C ALA A 458 13.03 23.34 -10.15
N LYS A 459 12.17 23.37 -9.13
CA LYS A 459 10.95 22.56 -9.06
C LYS A 459 10.01 22.81 -10.23
N SER A 460 9.78 24.08 -10.58
CA SER A 460 8.92 24.45 -11.72
C SER A 460 9.41 23.81 -13.02
N GLN A 461 10.72 23.87 -13.28
CA GLN A 461 11.32 23.29 -14.49
C GLN A 461 11.29 21.74 -14.49
N ILE A 462 11.56 21.11 -13.34
CA ILE A 462 11.49 19.64 -13.18
C ILE A 462 10.05 19.13 -13.40
N LEU A 463 9.05 19.84 -12.86
CA LEU A 463 7.64 19.44 -12.97
C LEU A 463 7.11 19.56 -14.39
N LYS A 464 7.53 20.57 -15.16
CA LYS A 464 7.19 20.74 -16.57
C LYS A 464 7.77 19.64 -17.48
N GLY A 465 8.70 18.82 -16.96
CA GLY A 465 9.39 17.79 -17.73
C GLY A 465 10.54 18.33 -18.57
N ASP A 466 10.91 19.59 -18.36
CA ASP A 466 11.95 20.28 -19.10
C ASP A 466 13.36 19.90 -18.64
N ALA A 467 13.52 19.14 -17.54
CA ALA A 467 14.81 18.83 -16.94
C ALA A 467 14.80 17.54 -16.09
N ILE A 468 15.96 16.87 -16.04
CA ILE A 468 16.30 15.87 -15.03
C ILE A 468 17.24 16.51 -14.01
N ALA A 469 17.06 16.19 -12.73
CA ALA A 469 17.86 16.75 -11.64
C ALA A 469 19.07 15.85 -11.33
N PHE A 470 20.26 16.44 -11.25
CA PHE A 470 21.47 15.76 -10.78
C PHE A 470 21.74 16.06 -9.32
N LEU A 471 22.25 15.07 -8.59
CA LEU A 471 22.81 15.29 -7.26
C LEU A 471 24.32 15.06 -7.32
N THR A 472 25.11 16.08 -6.98
CA THR A 472 26.58 16.04 -6.97
C THR A 472 27.11 16.42 -5.59
N ASP A 473 27.34 15.40 -4.74
CA ASP A 473 28.18 15.36 -3.51
C ASP A 473 27.64 14.22 -2.59
N GLU A 474 28.55 13.43 -2.02
CA GLU A 474 28.29 12.23 -1.21
C GLU A 474 27.98 12.49 0.28
N THR A 475 28.01 13.73 0.78
CA THR A 475 28.23 13.92 2.23
C THR A 475 27.06 13.63 3.19
N ASN A 476 25.77 13.64 2.78
CA ASN A 476 24.67 12.97 3.53
C ASN A 476 23.36 12.97 2.74
N MET A 477 23.04 11.85 2.06
CA MET A 477 21.81 11.71 1.28
C MET A 477 20.52 11.92 2.07
N VAL A 478 20.52 11.70 3.39
CA VAL A 478 19.33 11.92 4.25
C VAL A 478 19.02 13.41 4.41
N ASP A 479 20.04 14.25 4.50
CA ASP A 479 19.83 15.70 4.64
C ASP A 479 19.45 16.34 3.31
N ILE A 480 20.03 15.86 2.21
CA ILE A 480 19.63 16.17 0.84
C ILE A 480 18.14 15.82 0.63
N GLN A 481 17.73 14.60 0.98
CA GLN A 481 16.33 14.17 0.93
C GLN A 481 15.40 15.07 1.73
N ARG A 482 15.77 15.40 2.97
CA ARG A 482 14.96 16.30 3.81
C ARG A 482 14.77 17.66 3.18
N LYS A 483 15.82 18.22 2.56
CA LYS A 483 15.75 19.54 1.91
C LYS A 483 14.94 19.51 0.62
N LEU A 484 15.15 18.51 -0.24
CA LEU A 484 14.36 18.33 -1.46
C LEU A 484 12.88 18.08 -1.15
N TYR A 485 12.63 17.24 -0.14
CA TYR A 485 11.29 16.92 0.35
C TYR A 485 10.59 18.16 0.92
N ARG A 486 11.26 18.95 1.77
CA ARG A 486 10.73 20.23 2.29
C ARG A 486 10.34 21.19 1.17
N ASN A 487 11.12 21.19 0.09
CA ASN A 487 10.89 22.02 -1.09
C ASN A 487 10.01 21.35 -2.16
N LYS A 488 9.42 20.18 -1.88
CA LYS A 488 8.50 19.45 -2.77
C LYS A 488 9.09 19.12 -4.17
N ILE A 489 10.37 18.78 -4.22
CA ILE A 489 11.04 18.36 -5.46
C ILE A 489 10.85 16.85 -5.65
N PRO A 490 10.35 16.38 -6.82
CA PRO A 490 10.04 14.97 -7.04
C PRO A 490 11.29 14.11 -7.18
N PHE A 491 11.51 13.25 -6.19
CA PHE A 491 12.72 12.43 -6.06
C PHE A 491 12.95 11.44 -7.22
N LYS A 492 11.89 10.95 -7.89
CA LYS A 492 12.00 10.00 -9.02
C LYS A 492 12.60 10.61 -10.29
N LYS A 493 12.69 11.94 -10.38
CA LYS A 493 13.29 12.66 -11.51
C LYS A 493 14.75 13.04 -11.23
N MET A 494 15.36 12.41 -10.22
CA MET A 494 16.71 12.70 -9.78
C MET A 494 17.65 11.53 -10.07
N ILE A 495 18.85 11.85 -10.54
CA ILE A 495 19.92 10.88 -10.78
C ILE A 495 21.06 11.18 -9.81
N PRO A 496 21.26 10.35 -8.77
CA PRO A 496 22.39 10.51 -7.88
C PRO A 496 23.68 10.04 -8.56
N ILE A 497 24.70 10.91 -8.60
CA ILE A 497 26.01 10.61 -9.16
C ILE A 497 27.05 10.74 -8.05
N SER A 498 27.93 9.74 -7.96
CA SER A 498 29.08 9.73 -7.04
C SER A 498 30.37 9.67 -7.82
N PHE A 499 31.38 10.44 -7.41
CA PHE A 499 32.73 10.37 -7.97
C PHE A 499 33.67 9.73 -6.95
N VAL A 500 34.46 8.76 -7.38
CA VAL A 500 35.55 8.19 -6.57
C VAL A 500 36.86 8.71 -7.16
N LEU A 501 37.57 9.57 -6.42
CA LEU A 501 38.91 10.02 -6.81
C LEU A 501 39.89 8.86 -6.64
N GLN A 502 40.55 8.42 -7.73
CA GLN A 502 41.69 7.51 -7.58
C GLN A 502 42.81 8.23 -6.80
N GLY A 503 43.14 7.69 -5.62
CA GLY A 503 44.31 8.11 -4.82
C GLY A 503 44.02 8.69 -3.43
N GLY A 504 42.77 8.73 -2.97
CA GLY A 504 42.46 8.97 -1.56
C GLY A 504 42.36 7.64 -0.80
N ILE A 505 43.25 7.42 0.18
CA ILE A 505 43.18 6.29 1.12
C ILE A 505 41.88 6.33 1.92
#